data_AF-A0A1I8JSB0-F1
#
_entry.id   AF-A0A1I8JSB0-F1
#
_cell.length_a   1.000
_cell.length_b   1.000
_cell.length_c   1.000
_cell.angle_alpha   90.00
_cell.angle_beta   90.00
_cell.angle_gamma   90.00
#
_symmetry.space_group_name_H-M   'P 1'
#
loop_
_entity.id
_entity.type
_entity.pdbx_description
1 polymer ?
#
loop_
_entity_poly.entity_id
_entity_poly.type
_entity_poly.pdbx_seq_one_letter_code
_entity_poly.pdbx_strand_id
1 'polypeptide(L)'
;MGYAEASQKTAGIHMRLFARAFAFRDAEGRSAAFVNVDAGMISPMMKLKAQLYTEANVLLSATHTHSGPGGYHGYTLYAISTLGYFADTFNTLANGIARSIELAHASLRPTKTAIQLRTAGQFWPSSLRAHNTDRDMTVVKLVDANSGKPFGMLNWFAVHPTSMNNTNLLISGDNKGWAAQAFERFMDYQAGTNTLPGGQRFVASFANANEGDSQHRRPRCMDTGEPCDIATSTCGGKAKHCVASGPGKDMLDSTRIIGLKQFGRAMYVDMSNQQLTVNGRRVRTCPPAMVFAAGTPTVRAVFDFTQGDTSGNPFWNLVRGILSKPNQEQINCHSPKPILLNTGYALADNGMTGAKVVLSGVSNLYSSYVTTFEEYQVSGDKVDVNN
;
A
#
# COMPACT_ATOMS: atom_id res chain seq x y z
N MET A 1 -9.51 1.95 18.50
CA MET A 1 -9.06 0.62 18.95
C MET A 1 -7.68 0.41 18.38
N GLY A 2 -6.69 0.09 19.21
CA GLY A 2 -5.30 -0.12 18.77
C GLY A 2 -4.27 0.40 19.77
N TYR A 3 -4.35 1.69 20.14
CA TYR A 3 -3.37 2.32 21.05
C TYR A 3 -3.49 1.95 22.54
N ALA A 4 -4.53 1.21 22.93
CA ALA A 4 -4.83 0.87 24.32
C ALA A 4 -4.89 2.08 25.29
N GLU A 5 -5.22 3.26 24.76
CA GLU A 5 -5.33 4.50 25.54
C GLU A 5 -6.78 4.70 26.01
N ALA A 6 -7.02 4.60 27.32
CA ALA A 6 -8.37 4.65 27.90
C ALA A 6 -9.07 6.00 27.70
N SER A 7 -8.30 7.08 27.54
CA SER A 7 -8.83 8.42 27.26
C SER A 7 -9.20 8.63 25.80
N GLN A 8 -8.75 7.77 24.87
CA GLN A 8 -8.99 7.91 23.44
C GLN A 8 -10.40 7.42 23.05
N LYS A 9 -11.41 8.25 23.33
CA LYS A 9 -12.82 7.99 22.99
C LYS A 9 -13.21 8.70 21.70
N THR A 10 -13.96 8.04 20.83
CA THR A 10 -14.41 8.62 19.57
C THR A 10 -15.28 9.85 19.81
N ALA A 11 -14.94 10.99 19.19
CA ALA A 11 -15.62 12.28 19.32
C ALA A 11 -16.00 12.90 17.96
N GLY A 12 -15.92 12.14 16.87
CA GLY A 12 -16.29 12.60 15.54
C GLY A 12 -15.88 11.62 14.45
N ILE A 13 -16.07 12.02 13.20
CA ILE A 13 -15.73 11.22 12.02
C ILE A 13 -14.90 12.07 11.07
N HIS A 14 -13.69 11.61 10.75
CA HIS A 14 -12.87 12.16 9.67
C HIS A 14 -13.27 11.51 8.34
N MET A 15 -13.31 10.17 8.31
CA MET A 15 -13.79 9.40 7.17
C MET A 15 -14.49 8.13 7.63
N ARG A 16 -15.44 7.64 6.81
CA ARG A 16 -16.12 6.38 7.07
C ARG A 16 -15.17 5.20 6.91
N LEU A 17 -15.50 4.12 7.60
CA LEU A 17 -14.83 2.83 7.53
C LEU A 17 -15.63 1.92 6.59
N PHE A 18 -14.96 1.20 5.69
CA PHE A 18 -15.61 0.33 4.73
C PHE A 18 -15.16 -1.13 4.85
N ALA A 19 -16.06 -2.06 4.56
CA ALA A 19 -15.73 -3.45 4.27
C ALA A 19 -15.70 -3.63 2.75
N ARG A 20 -14.54 -4.03 2.21
CA ARG A 20 -14.31 -4.20 0.77
C ARG A 20 -14.18 -5.68 0.45
N ALA A 21 -15.22 -6.25 -0.15
CA ALA A 21 -15.29 -7.67 -0.46
C ALA A 21 -15.00 -7.96 -1.94
N PHE A 22 -14.31 -9.07 -2.17
CA PHE A 22 -13.97 -9.61 -3.48
C PHE A 22 -14.39 -11.07 -3.48
N ALA A 23 -15.40 -11.39 -4.28
CA ALA A 23 -15.88 -12.74 -4.49
C ALA A 23 -15.24 -13.33 -5.75
N PHE A 24 -14.74 -14.56 -5.63
CA PHE A 24 -14.13 -15.32 -6.71
C PHE A 24 -14.96 -16.57 -6.94
N ARG A 25 -15.14 -16.94 -8.20
CA ARG A 25 -15.72 -18.22 -8.61
C ARG A 25 -14.89 -18.78 -9.74
N ASP A 26 -14.48 -20.04 -9.62
CA ASP A 26 -13.75 -20.72 -10.68
C ASP A 26 -14.68 -21.42 -11.68
N ALA A 27 -14.10 -22.07 -12.69
CA ALA A 27 -14.83 -22.77 -13.74
C ALA A 27 -15.61 -23.98 -13.21
N GLU A 28 -15.17 -24.58 -12.10
CA GLU A 28 -15.84 -25.70 -11.44
C GLU A 28 -16.96 -25.23 -10.49
N GLY A 29 -17.19 -23.92 -10.37
CA GLY A 29 -18.24 -23.34 -9.53
C GLY A 29 -17.87 -23.21 -8.06
N ARG A 30 -16.62 -23.51 -7.66
CA ARG A 30 -16.15 -23.28 -6.28
C ARG A 30 -16.00 -21.78 -6.09
N SER A 31 -16.40 -21.30 -4.92
CA SER A 31 -16.34 -19.87 -4.60
C SER A 31 -15.51 -19.60 -3.35
N ALA A 32 -14.82 -18.47 -3.36
CA ALA A 32 -14.07 -17.95 -2.22
C ALA A 32 -14.28 -16.44 -2.12
N ALA A 33 -14.22 -15.90 -0.91
CA ALA A 33 -14.33 -14.46 -0.67
C ALA A 33 -13.15 -13.94 0.16
N PHE A 34 -12.60 -12.81 -0.28
CA PHE A 34 -11.67 -12.01 0.50
C PHE A 34 -12.34 -10.70 0.89
N VAL A 35 -12.30 -10.33 2.16
CA VAL A 35 -12.84 -9.06 2.65
C VAL A 35 -11.77 -8.32 3.41
N ASN A 36 -11.44 -7.11 3.00
CA ASN A 36 -10.57 -6.21 3.74
C ASN A 36 -11.40 -5.11 4.42
N VAL A 37 -11.28 -4.97 5.73
CA VAL A 37 -12.13 -4.13 6.56
C VAL A 37 -11.30 -3.01 7.16
N ASP A 38 -11.78 -1.77 7.06
CA ASP A 38 -11.21 -0.62 7.77
C ASP A 38 -11.48 -0.76 9.28
N ALA A 39 -10.71 -1.60 9.97
CA ALA A 39 -10.81 -1.88 11.40
C ALA A 39 -9.42 -2.12 12.00
N GLY A 40 -9.34 -2.06 13.33
CA GLY A 40 -8.12 -2.38 14.06
C GLY A 40 -7.75 -3.86 13.93
N MET A 41 -8.71 -4.76 14.05
CA MET A 41 -8.50 -6.19 13.77
C MET A 41 -9.82 -6.90 13.55
N ILE A 42 -9.77 -8.19 13.19
CA ILE A 42 -10.97 -9.01 12.99
C ILE A 42 -11.27 -9.83 14.25
N SER A 43 -12.52 -9.77 14.67
CA SER A 43 -13.07 -10.70 15.67
C SER A 43 -13.54 -11.97 14.96
N PRO A 44 -13.19 -13.18 15.44
CA PRO A 44 -13.59 -14.43 14.81
C PRO A 44 -15.11 -14.58 14.73
N MET A 45 -15.84 -13.99 15.68
CA MET A 45 -17.30 -13.97 15.73
C MET A 45 -17.94 -13.29 14.49
N MET A 46 -17.21 -12.42 13.78
CA MET A 46 -17.72 -11.75 12.58
C MET A 46 -17.97 -12.74 11.42
N LYS A 47 -17.23 -13.86 11.37
CA LYS A 47 -17.45 -14.89 10.34
C LYS A 47 -18.84 -15.52 10.42
N LEU A 48 -19.48 -15.54 11.59
CA LEU A 48 -20.83 -16.10 11.78
C LEU A 48 -21.90 -15.36 10.96
N LYS A 49 -21.63 -14.11 10.55
CA LYS A 49 -22.54 -13.31 9.72
C LYS A 49 -22.26 -13.45 8.23
N ALA A 50 -21.15 -14.09 7.81
CA ALA A 50 -20.77 -14.26 6.41
C ALA A 50 -21.40 -15.53 5.76
N GLN A 51 -22.69 -15.77 5.97
CA GLN A 51 -23.35 -17.06 5.71
C GLN A 51 -23.36 -17.56 4.25
N LEU A 52 -23.11 -16.69 3.26
CA LEU A 52 -22.97 -17.09 1.85
C LEU A 52 -21.72 -17.95 1.59
N TYR A 53 -20.76 -17.91 2.52
CA TYR A 53 -19.52 -18.66 2.46
C TYR A 53 -19.34 -19.43 3.77
N THR A 54 -18.52 -20.47 3.72
CA THR A 54 -18.08 -21.23 4.88
C THR A 54 -16.82 -20.62 5.48
N GLU A 55 -16.46 -21.03 6.69
CA GLU A 55 -15.20 -20.61 7.32
C GLU A 55 -13.97 -20.87 6.43
N ALA A 56 -13.99 -21.99 5.69
CA ALA A 56 -12.88 -22.45 4.86
C ALA A 56 -12.65 -21.63 3.59
N ASN A 57 -13.67 -20.92 3.11
CA ASN A 57 -13.61 -20.17 1.85
C ASN A 57 -13.96 -18.68 2.02
N VAL A 58 -13.89 -18.15 3.24
CA VAL A 58 -13.91 -16.71 3.52
C VAL A 58 -12.69 -16.29 4.34
N LEU A 59 -11.94 -15.33 3.81
CA LEU A 59 -10.84 -14.66 4.49
C LEU A 59 -11.27 -13.23 4.85
N LEU A 60 -11.39 -12.96 6.14
CA LEU A 60 -11.64 -11.61 6.65
C LEU A 60 -10.31 -11.03 7.13
N SER A 61 -9.90 -9.90 6.57
CA SER A 61 -8.66 -9.18 6.89
C SER A 61 -9.00 -7.78 7.37
N ALA A 62 -8.23 -7.22 8.29
CA ALA A 62 -8.33 -5.82 8.67
C ALA A 62 -7.19 -5.00 8.04
N THR A 63 -7.44 -3.72 7.79
CA THR A 63 -6.37 -2.77 7.42
C THR A 63 -5.44 -2.45 8.59
N HIS A 64 -5.86 -2.81 9.81
CA HIS A 64 -5.24 -2.55 11.10
C HIS A 64 -5.36 -1.10 11.61
N THR A 65 -6.28 -0.27 11.08
CA THR A 65 -6.39 1.15 11.51
C THR A 65 -6.55 1.30 13.03
N HIS A 66 -5.74 2.16 13.64
CA HIS A 66 -5.83 2.46 15.07
C HIS A 66 -6.97 3.46 15.41
N SER A 67 -7.64 4.00 14.39
CA SER A 67 -8.64 5.06 14.50
C SER A 67 -10.09 4.59 14.27
N GLY A 68 -10.39 3.31 14.54
CA GLY A 68 -11.76 2.77 14.57
C GLY A 68 -12.35 2.67 15.99
N PRO A 69 -13.69 2.61 16.15
CA PRO A 69 -14.31 2.30 17.45
C PRO A 69 -13.91 0.90 17.94
N GLY A 70 -13.88 0.67 19.26
CA GLY A 70 -13.49 -0.60 19.87
C GLY A 70 -14.66 -1.41 20.46
N GLY A 71 -14.33 -2.44 21.25
CA GLY A 71 -15.30 -3.24 22.03
C GLY A 71 -16.12 -4.22 21.20
N TYR A 72 -15.55 -4.78 20.14
CA TYR A 72 -16.21 -5.77 19.27
C TYR A 72 -15.54 -7.17 19.36
N HIS A 73 -14.67 -7.39 20.33
CA HIS A 73 -14.02 -8.68 20.59
C HIS A 73 -14.62 -9.39 21.80
N GLY A 74 -14.70 -10.72 21.74
CA GLY A 74 -15.15 -11.56 22.86
C GLY A 74 -14.08 -11.86 23.90
N TYR A 75 -12.79 -11.60 23.61
CA TYR A 75 -11.69 -11.85 24.55
C TYR A 75 -11.49 -10.67 25.51
N THR A 76 -11.41 -10.95 26.81
CA THR A 76 -11.28 -9.95 27.89
C THR A 76 -10.12 -8.99 27.66
N LEU A 77 -8.97 -9.48 27.18
CA LEU A 77 -7.78 -8.66 26.94
C LEU A 77 -8.09 -7.42 26.07
N TYR A 78 -8.85 -7.61 24.99
CA TYR A 78 -9.20 -6.53 24.05
C TYR A 78 -10.36 -5.66 24.54
N ALA A 79 -11.05 -6.08 25.60
CA ALA A 79 -12.12 -5.32 26.24
C ALA A 79 -11.59 -4.37 27.33
N ILE A 80 -10.37 -4.57 27.85
CA ILE A 80 -9.80 -3.75 28.94
C ILE A 80 -9.73 -2.28 28.55
N SER A 81 -9.08 -1.95 27.42
CA SER A 81 -8.93 -0.55 26.98
C SER A 81 -10.24 0.07 26.48
N THR A 82 -11.23 -0.73 26.13
CA THR A 82 -12.54 -0.27 25.65
C THR A 82 -13.58 -0.22 26.76
N LEU A 83 -13.23 -0.65 27.97
CA LEU A 83 -14.11 -0.74 29.13
C LEU A 83 -15.33 -1.64 28.89
N GLY A 84 -15.16 -2.69 28.07
CA GLY A 84 -16.20 -3.69 27.80
C GLY A 84 -16.50 -3.92 26.32
N TYR A 85 -17.62 -4.63 26.10
CA TYR A 85 -18.14 -5.02 24.80
C TYR A 85 -19.32 -4.13 24.40
N PHE A 86 -19.30 -3.60 23.17
CA PHE A 86 -20.33 -2.77 22.57
C PHE A 86 -20.99 -3.51 21.41
N ALA A 87 -22.17 -4.07 21.67
CA ALA A 87 -22.93 -4.84 20.69
C ALA A 87 -23.22 -4.06 19.40
N ASP A 88 -23.49 -2.76 19.49
CA ASP A 88 -23.76 -1.91 18.32
C ASP A 88 -22.54 -1.80 17.40
N THR A 89 -21.34 -1.69 17.97
CA THR A 89 -20.10 -1.64 17.17
C THR A 89 -19.84 -2.98 16.50
N PHE A 90 -20.01 -4.08 17.25
CA PHE A 90 -19.90 -5.43 16.67
C PHE A 90 -20.91 -5.66 15.54
N ASN A 91 -22.20 -5.38 15.78
CA ASN A 91 -23.25 -5.59 14.79
C ASN A 91 -23.06 -4.71 13.56
N THR A 92 -22.62 -3.46 13.72
CA THR A 92 -22.33 -2.57 12.59
C THR A 92 -21.22 -3.12 11.71
N LEU A 93 -20.11 -3.58 12.30
CA LEU A 93 -19.01 -4.19 11.56
C LEU A 93 -19.43 -5.50 10.90
N ALA A 94 -20.04 -6.41 11.65
CA ALA A 94 -20.41 -7.73 11.16
C ALA A 94 -21.47 -7.68 10.06
N ASN A 95 -22.48 -6.81 10.19
CA ASN A 95 -23.50 -6.60 9.16
C ASN A 95 -22.90 -5.91 7.91
N GLY A 96 -21.98 -4.94 8.09
CA GLY A 96 -21.26 -4.32 6.97
C GLY A 96 -20.43 -5.32 6.18
N ILE A 97 -19.74 -6.23 6.86
CA ILE A 97 -18.99 -7.34 6.24
C ILE A 97 -19.94 -8.24 5.45
N ALA A 98 -21.00 -8.75 6.10
CA ALA A 98 -21.98 -9.62 5.45
C ALA A 98 -22.57 -8.96 4.19
N ARG A 99 -22.98 -7.69 4.30
CA ARG A 99 -23.53 -6.93 3.19
C ARG A 99 -22.54 -6.73 2.05
N SER A 100 -21.27 -6.45 2.36
CA SER A 100 -20.23 -6.32 1.32
C SER A 100 -20.04 -7.62 0.55
N ILE A 101 -20.08 -8.77 1.23
CA ILE A 101 -19.97 -10.10 0.63
C ILE A 101 -21.17 -10.38 -0.30
N GLU A 102 -22.39 -10.08 0.13
CA GLU A 102 -23.60 -10.20 -0.70
C GLU A 102 -23.48 -9.38 -1.98
N LEU A 103 -23.05 -8.11 -1.87
CA LEU A 103 -22.88 -7.21 -3.02
C LEU A 103 -21.79 -7.73 -3.97
N ALA A 104 -20.68 -8.24 -3.44
CA ALA A 104 -19.62 -8.82 -4.25
C ALA A 104 -20.09 -10.10 -4.96
N HIS A 105 -20.80 -10.99 -4.27
CA HIS A 105 -21.32 -12.22 -4.85
C HIS A 105 -22.38 -11.96 -5.93
N ALA A 106 -23.28 -11.01 -5.70
CA ALA A 106 -24.31 -10.63 -6.66
C ALA A 106 -23.75 -9.92 -7.91
N SER A 107 -22.50 -9.44 -7.86
CA SER A 107 -21.84 -8.72 -8.95
C SER A 107 -20.72 -9.52 -9.62
N LEU A 108 -20.71 -10.84 -9.43
CA LEU A 108 -19.82 -11.77 -10.11
C LEU A 108 -19.93 -11.60 -11.63
N ARG A 109 -18.78 -11.49 -12.28
CA ARG A 109 -18.67 -11.29 -13.73
C ARG A 109 -17.37 -11.91 -14.25
N PRO A 110 -17.32 -12.36 -15.52
CA PRO A 110 -16.08 -12.83 -16.13
C PRO A 110 -14.98 -11.76 -16.04
N THR A 111 -13.81 -12.15 -15.54
CA THR A 111 -12.70 -11.23 -15.29
C THR A 111 -11.39 -11.73 -15.90
N LYS A 112 -10.57 -10.78 -16.39
CA LYS A 112 -9.15 -10.99 -16.64
C LYS A 112 -8.39 -10.46 -15.42
N THR A 113 -7.70 -11.35 -14.72
CA THR A 113 -6.86 -10.99 -13.56
C THR A 113 -5.43 -10.80 -14.00
N ALA A 114 -4.79 -9.72 -13.54
CA ALA A 114 -3.35 -9.53 -13.67
C ALA A 114 -2.73 -9.33 -12.30
N ILE A 115 -1.76 -10.16 -11.94
CA ILE A 115 -0.94 -10.01 -10.72
C ILE A 115 0.30 -9.21 -11.09
N GLN A 116 0.58 -8.15 -10.34
CA GLN A 116 1.72 -7.27 -10.54
C GLN A 116 2.47 -7.11 -9.21
N LEU A 117 3.78 -7.39 -9.24
CA LEU A 117 4.68 -7.13 -8.12
C LEU A 117 5.35 -5.78 -8.29
N ARG A 118 5.41 -5.01 -7.20
CA ARG A 118 5.92 -3.64 -7.22
C ARG A 118 6.78 -3.36 -6.01
N THR A 119 8.10 -3.31 -6.16
CA THR A 119 8.98 -2.94 -5.05
C THR A 119 8.90 -1.44 -4.74
N ALA A 120 8.67 -1.07 -3.48
CA ALA A 120 8.55 0.29 -2.98
C ALA A 120 9.94 0.94 -2.72
N GLY A 121 11.01 0.44 -3.34
CA GLY A 121 12.40 0.79 -3.03
C GLY A 121 12.78 2.29 -3.06
N GLN A 122 11.93 3.18 -3.60
CA GLN A 122 12.17 4.63 -3.69
C GLN A 122 11.43 5.51 -2.67
N PHE A 123 10.54 4.99 -1.82
CA PHE A 123 9.72 5.86 -0.94
C PHE A 123 10.44 6.36 0.32
N TRP A 124 11.58 5.77 0.68
CA TRP A 124 12.34 6.11 1.89
C TRP A 124 13.66 6.82 1.54
N PRO A 125 14.01 7.92 2.23
CA PRO A 125 15.28 8.62 2.01
C PRO A 125 16.49 7.67 2.10
N SER A 126 17.58 8.01 1.42
CA SER A 126 18.78 7.18 1.32
C SER A 126 19.40 6.79 2.66
N SER A 127 19.19 7.59 3.71
CA SER A 127 19.61 7.31 5.09
C SER A 127 18.85 6.15 5.76
N LEU A 128 17.80 5.62 5.13
CA LEU A 128 17.06 4.41 5.54
C LEU A 128 17.33 3.20 4.61
N ARG A 129 18.35 3.28 3.74
CA ARG A 129 18.74 2.16 2.87
C ARG A 129 19.43 1.02 3.62
N ALA A 130 19.89 1.27 4.85
CA ALA A 130 20.28 0.24 5.79
C ALA A 130 19.05 -0.20 6.64
N HIS A 131 18.46 -1.36 6.30
CA HIS A 131 17.63 -2.28 7.12
C HIS A 131 16.08 -2.40 6.94
N ASN A 132 15.67 -3.68 6.88
CA ASN A 132 14.62 -4.47 7.58
C ASN A 132 13.12 -4.11 7.50
N THR A 133 12.59 -3.61 6.39
CA THR A 133 11.12 -3.63 6.19
C THR A 133 10.78 -4.19 4.81
N ASP A 134 9.66 -4.91 4.70
CA ASP A 134 9.18 -5.39 3.41
C ASP A 134 8.73 -4.20 2.56
N ARG A 135 9.40 -4.03 1.42
CA ARG A 135 9.10 -2.95 0.48
C ARG A 135 8.24 -3.44 -0.67
N ASP A 136 7.97 -4.73 -0.80
CA ASP A 136 7.18 -5.21 -1.91
C ASP A 136 5.69 -4.92 -1.72
N MET A 137 5.13 -4.32 -2.75
CA MET A 137 3.72 -4.06 -2.89
C MET A 137 3.17 -5.03 -3.93
N THR A 138 2.28 -5.92 -3.51
CA THR A 138 1.59 -6.82 -4.45
C THR A 138 0.26 -6.19 -4.85
N VAL A 139 -0.03 -6.13 -6.15
CA VAL A 139 -1.28 -5.62 -6.69
C VAL A 139 -1.93 -6.66 -7.58
N VAL A 140 -3.19 -6.98 -7.32
CA VAL A 140 -4.04 -7.79 -8.18
C VAL A 140 -5.07 -6.86 -8.82
N LYS A 141 -4.98 -6.71 -10.14
CA LYS A 141 -5.93 -5.90 -10.92
C LYS A 141 -7.07 -6.77 -11.42
N LEU A 142 -8.30 -6.30 -11.22
CA LEU A 142 -9.51 -6.93 -11.71
C LEU A 142 -10.07 -6.14 -12.89
N VAL A 143 -10.09 -6.78 -14.06
CA VAL A 143 -10.59 -6.19 -15.31
C VAL A 143 -11.76 -7.01 -15.81
N ASP A 144 -12.84 -6.34 -16.18
CA ASP A 144 -14.01 -6.99 -16.77
C ASP A 144 -13.63 -7.56 -18.14
N ALA A 145 -13.86 -8.86 -18.35
CA ALA A 145 -13.36 -9.55 -19.54
C ALA A 145 -14.04 -9.07 -20.83
N ASN A 146 -15.28 -8.57 -20.73
CA ASN A 146 -16.10 -8.15 -21.86
C ASN A 146 -15.81 -6.71 -22.27
N SER A 147 -15.84 -5.79 -21.31
CA SER A 147 -15.65 -4.35 -21.55
C SER A 147 -14.19 -3.90 -21.52
N GLY A 148 -13.30 -4.72 -20.96
CA GLY A 148 -11.90 -4.35 -20.72
C GLY A 148 -11.72 -3.26 -19.65
N LYS A 149 -12.80 -2.84 -18.97
CA LYS A 149 -12.75 -1.79 -17.95
C LYS A 149 -12.33 -2.37 -16.60
N PRO A 150 -11.41 -1.70 -15.88
CA PRO A 150 -11.05 -2.11 -14.52
C PRO A 150 -12.24 -1.85 -13.57
N PHE A 151 -12.55 -2.80 -12.70
CA PHE A 151 -13.65 -2.67 -11.73
C PHE A 151 -13.23 -2.90 -10.28
N GLY A 152 -12.00 -3.34 -10.05
CA GLY A 152 -11.44 -3.37 -8.71
C GLY A 152 -9.96 -3.69 -8.68
N MET A 153 -9.40 -3.57 -7.48
CA MET A 153 -8.02 -3.96 -7.20
C MET A 153 -7.83 -4.41 -5.76
N LEU A 154 -6.95 -5.37 -5.57
CA LEU A 154 -6.46 -5.78 -4.28
C LEU A 154 -4.99 -5.41 -4.17
N ASN A 155 -4.59 -4.90 -3.02
CA ASN A 155 -3.23 -4.53 -2.72
C ASN A 155 -2.81 -5.07 -1.36
N TRP A 156 -1.58 -5.59 -1.27
CA TRP A 156 -0.92 -5.94 0.00
C TRP A 156 0.38 -5.17 0.09
N PHE A 157 0.58 -4.51 1.23
CA PHE A 157 1.80 -3.75 1.52
C PHE A 157 2.00 -3.61 3.04
N ALA A 158 3.20 -3.93 3.54
CA ALA A 158 3.53 -3.89 4.95
C ALA A 158 3.77 -2.45 5.43
N VAL A 159 2.76 -1.85 6.06
CA VAL A 159 2.90 -0.56 6.76
C VAL A 159 1.83 -0.40 7.81
N HIS A 160 2.22 -0.07 9.03
CA HIS A 160 1.29 0.11 10.14
C HIS A 160 0.41 1.36 9.92
N PRO A 161 -0.93 1.27 10.01
CA PRO A 161 -1.85 2.42 9.85
C PRO A 161 -2.01 3.21 11.15
N THR A 162 -0.91 3.83 11.57
CA THR A 162 -0.77 4.63 12.80
C THR A 162 -0.36 6.07 12.48
N SER A 163 -0.75 6.59 11.32
CA SER A 163 -0.48 7.98 10.92
C SER A 163 -1.28 8.96 11.78
N MET A 164 -2.51 8.58 12.11
CA MET A 164 -3.38 9.21 13.11
C MET A 164 -2.97 8.71 14.49
N ASN A 165 -2.26 9.53 15.26
CA ASN A 165 -1.71 9.12 16.56
C ASN A 165 -2.79 8.96 17.66
N ASN A 166 -2.36 8.62 18.88
CA ASN A 166 -3.25 8.38 20.02
C ASN A 166 -4.00 9.62 20.54
N THR A 167 -3.66 10.84 20.11
CA THR A 167 -4.42 12.05 20.46
C THR A 167 -5.60 12.30 19.51
N ASN A 168 -5.69 11.56 18.40
CA ASN A 168 -6.84 11.58 17.51
C ASN A 168 -8.09 11.01 18.18
N LEU A 169 -9.21 11.73 18.08
CA LEU A 169 -10.54 11.28 18.51
C LEU A 169 -11.51 11.04 17.34
N LEU A 170 -11.09 11.26 16.10
CA LEU A 170 -11.93 11.13 14.91
C LEU A 170 -11.84 9.73 14.31
N ILE A 171 -12.99 9.13 13.99
CA ILE A 171 -13.03 7.85 13.26
C ILE A 171 -12.37 8.02 11.89
N SER A 172 -11.42 7.13 11.55
CA SER A 172 -10.66 7.18 10.31
C SER A 172 -10.12 5.82 9.87
N GLY A 173 -10.06 5.59 8.56
CA GLY A 173 -9.37 4.45 7.96
C GLY A 173 -7.84 4.61 7.89
N ASP A 174 -7.29 5.68 8.44
CA ASP A 174 -5.86 6.03 8.42
C ASP A 174 -5.29 6.04 6.98
N ASN A 175 -4.00 5.79 6.81
CA ASN A 175 -3.30 5.90 5.54
C ASN A 175 -3.81 4.91 4.47
N LYS A 176 -4.22 3.69 4.85
CA LYS A 176 -4.74 2.64 3.96
C LYS A 176 -6.16 2.93 3.52
N GLY A 177 -7.04 3.29 4.46
CA GLY A 177 -8.39 3.72 4.14
C GLY A 177 -8.41 4.98 3.29
N TRP A 178 -7.48 5.93 3.54
CA TRP A 178 -7.28 7.10 2.69
C TRP A 178 -6.84 6.69 1.27
N ALA A 179 -5.85 5.80 1.14
CA ALA A 179 -5.37 5.32 -0.16
C ALA A 179 -6.48 4.63 -0.97
N ALA A 180 -7.28 3.79 -0.30
CA ALA A 180 -8.43 3.10 -0.88
C ALA A 180 -9.47 4.09 -1.42
N GLN A 181 -9.96 5.00 -0.57
CA GLN A 181 -10.98 5.97 -0.95
C GLN A 181 -10.47 6.96 -2.02
N ALA A 182 -9.19 7.33 -1.99
CA ALA A 182 -8.57 8.13 -3.02
C ALA A 182 -8.55 7.40 -4.38
N PHE A 183 -8.23 6.10 -4.39
CA PHE A 183 -8.26 5.30 -5.61
C PHE A 183 -9.68 5.14 -6.15
N GLU A 184 -10.63 4.80 -5.29
CA GLU A 184 -12.04 4.66 -5.65
C GLU A 184 -12.57 5.96 -6.27
N ARG A 185 -12.30 7.11 -5.65
CA ARG A 185 -12.68 8.42 -6.16
C ARG A 185 -11.99 8.77 -7.48
N PHE A 186 -10.69 8.45 -7.62
CA PHE A 186 -9.97 8.67 -8.87
C PHE A 186 -10.61 7.86 -10.02
N MET A 187 -10.90 6.59 -9.80
CA MET A 187 -11.52 5.74 -10.82
C MET A 187 -12.94 6.16 -11.16
N ASP A 188 -13.70 6.63 -10.16
CA ASP A 188 -15.03 7.19 -10.37
C ASP A 188 -15.00 8.45 -11.25
N TYR A 189 -14.04 9.35 -10.99
CA TYR A 189 -13.80 10.52 -11.82
C TYR A 189 -13.40 10.15 -13.26
N GLN A 190 -12.50 9.17 -13.41
CA GLN A 190 -12.09 8.67 -14.73
C GLN A 190 -13.24 8.00 -15.50
N ALA A 191 -14.26 7.49 -14.80
CA ALA A 191 -15.47 6.95 -15.41
C ALA A 191 -16.50 8.03 -15.80
N GLY A 192 -16.20 9.31 -15.58
CA GLY A 192 -17.11 10.43 -15.85
C GLY A 192 -18.19 10.61 -14.77
N THR A 193 -18.01 9.99 -13.61
CA THR A 193 -18.92 10.06 -12.46
C THR A 193 -18.27 10.82 -11.30
N ASN A 194 -19.09 11.28 -10.34
CA ASN A 194 -18.60 12.01 -9.16
C ASN A 194 -19.47 11.69 -7.95
N THR A 195 -19.50 10.41 -7.60
CA THR A 195 -20.25 9.87 -6.47
C THR A 195 -19.57 10.21 -5.14
N LEU A 196 -20.38 10.32 -4.08
CA LEU A 196 -19.87 10.47 -2.72
C LEU A 196 -19.14 9.18 -2.27
N PRO A 197 -18.18 9.26 -1.32
CA PRO A 197 -17.48 8.08 -0.81
C PRO A 197 -18.44 6.96 -0.38
N GLY A 198 -18.20 5.75 -0.88
CA GLY A 198 -19.08 4.58 -0.70
C GLY A 198 -20.09 4.35 -1.82
N GLY A 199 -20.24 5.29 -2.77
CA GLY A 199 -21.10 5.16 -3.95
C GLY A 199 -20.37 4.68 -5.21
N GLN A 200 -19.05 4.54 -5.16
CA GLN A 200 -18.23 4.20 -6.32
C GLN A 200 -18.45 2.75 -6.75
N ARG A 201 -18.42 2.51 -8.07
CA ARG A 201 -18.50 1.14 -8.63
C ARG A 201 -17.16 0.39 -8.59
N PHE A 202 -16.06 1.14 -8.62
CA PHE A 202 -14.72 0.58 -8.50
C PHE A 202 -14.39 0.36 -7.02
N VAL A 203 -13.89 -0.82 -6.67
CA VAL A 203 -13.50 -1.16 -5.29
C VAL A 203 -11.99 -1.32 -5.17
N ALA A 204 -11.36 -0.57 -4.28
CA ALA A 204 -9.91 -0.59 -4.09
C ALA A 204 -9.53 -1.01 -2.68
N SER A 205 -8.86 -2.15 -2.52
CA SER A 205 -8.43 -2.64 -1.20
C SER A 205 -6.94 -2.45 -0.99
N PHE A 206 -6.57 -1.85 0.13
CA PHE A 206 -5.19 -1.76 0.65
C PHE A 206 -5.08 -2.59 1.93
N ALA A 207 -4.77 -3.87 1.78
CA ALA A 207 -4.61 -4.83 2.86
C ALA A 207 -3.20 -4.77 3.47
N ASN A 208 -3.09 -5.36 4.64
CA ASN A 208 -1.83 -5.52 5.37
C ASN A 208 -1.12 -6.81 5.03
N ALA A 209 0.20 -6.79 5.17
CA ALA A 209 1.07 -7.94 4.93
C ALA A 209 1.74 -8.36 6.25
N ASN A 210 3.04 -8.11 6.40
CA ASN A 210 3.85 -8.35 7.59
C ASN A 210 4.28 -7.02 8.22
N GLU A 211 3.31 -6.25 8.74
CA GLU A 211 3.54 -4.88 9.21
C GLU A 211 4.05 -4.73 10.66
N GLY A 212 4.27 -5.84 11.38
CA GLY A 212 4.45 -5.84 12.84
C GLY A 212 5.53 -4.88 13.38
N ASP A 213 6.63 -4.73 12.64
CA ASP A 213 7.77 -3.83 12.93
C ASP A 213 7.91 -2.70 11.89
N SER A 214 6.94 -2.58 10.98
CA SER A 214 7.01 -1.68 9.82
C SER A 214 6.44 -0.30 10.13
N GLN A 215 7.31 0.59 10.59
CA GLN A 215 6.99 1.99 10.90
C GLN A 215 7.43 2.99 9.81
N HIS A 216 6.72 4.11 9.71
CA HIS A 216 6.95 5.15 8.70
C HIS A 216 8.30 5.86 8.83
N ARG A 217 8.77 6.06 10.07
CA ARG A 217 9.95 6.86 10.39
C ARG A 217 10.58 6.39 11.70
N ARG A 218 11.89 6.58 11.85
CA ARG A 218 12.60 6.34 13.10
C ARG A 218 12.08 7.28 14.19
N PRO A 219 11.91 6.78 15.43
CA PRO A 219 11.41 7.56 16.53
C PRO A 219 12.48 8.54 17.05
N ARG A 220 12.01 9.66 17.59
CA ARG A 220 12.82 10.74 18.16
C ARG A 220 12.25 11.20 19.50
N CYS A 221 13.11 11.79 20.30
CA CYS A 221 12.76 12.38 21.58
C CYS A 221 12.00 13.69 21.37
N MET A 222 10.82 13.80 21.97
CA MET A 222 9.95 14.99 21.82
C MET A 222 10.55 16.26 22.44
N ASP A 223 11.36 16.10 23.47
CA ASP A 223 11.99 17.18 24.23
C ASP A 223 13.30 17.67 23.58
N THR A 224 14.16 16.76 23.13
CA THR A 224 15.48 17.10 22.59
C THR A 224 15.57 17.07 21.06
N GLY A 225 14.66 16.35 20.40
CA GLY A 225 14.71 16.09 18.96
C GLY A 225 15.73 15.02 18.54
N GLU A 226 16.49 14.46 19.49
CA GLU A 226 17.49 13.42 19.24
C GLU A 226 16.87 12.07 18.88
N PRO A 227 17.58 11.18 18.16
CA PRO A 227 17.16 9.80 17.97
C PRO A 227 16.93 9.09 19.31
N CYS A 228 15.86 8.29 19.42
CA CYS A 228 15.68 7.46 20.61
C CYS A 228 16.74 6.38 20.72
N ASP A 229 16.96 5.89 21.94
CA ASP A 229 17.67 4.65 22.15
C ASP A 229 16.94 3.48 21.47
N ILE A 230 17.64 2.73 20.61
CA ILE A 230 17.02 1.72 19.74
C ILE A 230 16.60 0.49 20.55
N ALA A 231 17.40 0.08 21.54
CA ALA A 231 17.16 -1.13 22.31
C ALA A 231 15.96 -0.99 23.25
N THR A 232 15.81 0.18 23.88
CA THR A 232 14.80 0.42 24.90
C THR A 232 13.64 1.30 24.43
N SER A 233 13.76 1.94 23.25
CA SER A 233 12.81 2.96 22.77
C SER A 233 12.57 4.07 23.79
N THR A 234 13.65 4.56 24.41
CA THR A 234 13.59 5.59 25.45
C THR A 234 14.37 6.84 25.11
N CYS A 235 14.00 7.93 25.80
CA CYS A 235 14.72 9.20 25.83
C CYS A 235 15.06 9.51 27.28
N GLY A 236 16.34 9.46 27.63
CA GLY A 236 16.78 9.59 29.03
C GLY A 236 16.13 8.56 29.96
N GLY A 237 15.93 7.32 29.49
CA GLY A 237 15.28 6.25 30.24
C GLY A 237 13.74 6.32 30.30
N LYS A 238 13.11 7.31 29.64
CA LYS A 238 11.65 7.45 29.59
C LYS A 238 11.11 7.07 28.20
N ALA A 239 10.29 6.02 28.15
CA ALA A 239 9.64 5.57 26.91
C ALA A 239 8.62 6.60 26.36
N LYS A 240 7.90 7.30 27.25
CA LYS A 240 6.83 8.24 26.85
C LYS A 240 7.31 9.44 26.01
N HIS A 241 8.60 9.73 26.01
CA HIS A 241 9.17 10.85 25.25
C HIS A 241 9.68 10.42 23.86
N CYS A 242 9.77 9.12 23.60
CA CYS A 242 10.21 8.57 22.32
C CYS A 242 9.01 8.38 21.38
N VAL A 243 8.94 9.15 20.30
CA VAL A 243 7.79 9.13 19.37
C VAL A 243 8.26 9.14 17.92
N ALA A 244 7.62 8.33 17.07
CA ALA A 244 7.77 8.41 15.62
C ALA A 244 6.73 9.38 15.04
N SER A 245 7.20 10.45 14.39
CA SER A 245 6.33 11.43 13.71
C SER A 245 6.24 11.15 12.21
N GLY A 246 5.04 11.35 11.68
CA GLY A 246 4.77 11.28 10.24
C GLY A 246 5.47 12.39 9.42
N PRO A 247 5.42 12.32 8.08
CA PRO A 247 6.12 13.24 7.20
C PRO A 247 5.40 14.58 6.97
N GLY A 248 4.14 14.72 7.41
CA GLY A 248 3.33 15.91 7.21
C GLY A 248 3.48 16.94 8.32
N LYS A 249 2.77 18.07 8.17
CA LYS A 249 2.73 19.13 9.19
C LYS A 249 1.99 18.70 10.46
N ASP A 250 1.01 17.82 10.29
CA ASP A 250 0.21 17.20 11.35
C ASP A 250 -0.11 15.74 10.98
N MET A 251 -0.93 15.09 11.81
CA MET A 251 -1.34 13.70 11.60
C MET A 251 -2.24 13.52 10.36
N LEU A 252 -3.08 14.50 10.02
CA LEU A 252 -3.98 14.44 8.86
C LEU A 252 -3.18 14.54 7.57
N ASP A 253 -2.25 15.48 7.50
CA ASP A 253 -1.35 15.65 6.36
C ASP A 253 -0.39 14.48 6.24
N SER A 254 0.10 13.92 7.36
CA SER A 254 0.90 12.70 7.37
C SER A 254 0.11 11.52 6.77
N THR A 255 -1.12 11.32 7.23
CA THR A 255 -2.05 10.30 6.72
C THR A 255 -2.25 10.44 5.21
N ARG A 256 -2.50 11.67 4.75
CA ARG A 256 -2.67 12.01 3.33
C ARG A 256 -1.41 11.71 2.51
N ILE A 257 -0.24 12.14 2.97
CA ILE A 257 1.04 11.94 2.25
C ILE A 257 1.35 10.45 2.11
N ILE A 258 1.20 9.68 3.18
CA ILE A 258 1.48 8.24 3.16
C ILE A 258 0.43 7.51 2.31
N GLY A 259 -0.84 7.85 2.45
CA GLY A 259 -1.92 7.30 1.62
C GLY A 259 -1.72 7.60 0.13
N LEU A 260 -1.33 8.83 -0.22
CA LEU A 260 -1.04 9.23 -1.59
C LEU A 260 0.15 8.46 -2.19
N LYS A 261 1.18 8.20 -1.38
CA LYS A 261 2.32 7.37 -1.79
C LYS A 261 1.89 5.93 -2.11
N GLN A 262 1.07 5.33 -1.25
CA GLN A 262 0.52 3.99 -1.48
C GLN A 262 -0.35 3.95 -2.74
N PHE A 263 -1.28 4.90 -2.87
CA PHE A 263 -2.13 5.08 -4.05
C PHE A 263 -1.30 5.21 -5.34
N GLY A 264 -0.32 6.12 -5.36
CA GLY A 264 0.53 6.35 -6.54
C GLY A 264 1.33 5.12 -6.94
N ARG A 265 1.78 4.29 -5.98
CA ARG A 265 2.48 3.04 -6.29
C ARG A 265 1.53 1.99 -6.88
N ALA A 266 0.35 1.85 -6.28
CA ALA A 266 -0.65 0.88 -6.72
C ALA A 266 -1.17 1.23 -8.13
N MET A 267 -1.22 2.53 -8.46
CA MET A 267 -1.56 3.03 -9.79
C MET A 267 -0.51 2.80 -10.87
N TYR A 268 0.74 2.48 -10.50
CA TYR A 268 1.90 2.59 -11.41
C TYR A 268 1.59 2.04 -12.80
N VAL A 269 1.51 2.96 -13.75
CA VAL A 269 1.30 2.65 -15.16
C VAL A 269 2.67 2.33 -15.73
N ASP A 270 2.80 1.16 -16.36
CA ASP A 270 4.01 0.83 -17.09
C ASP A 270 4.13 1.73 -18.34
N MET A 271 4.72 2.91 -18.17
CA MET A 271 4.93 3.88 -19.24
C MET A 271 5.86 3.37 -20.33
N SER A 272 6.44 2.16 -20.22
CA SER A 272 7.24 1.57 -21.30
C SER A 272 6.41 1.19 -22.53
N ASN A 273 5.09 1.02 -22.39
CA ASN A 273 4.23 0.54 -23.47
C ASN A 273 2.73 0.92 -23.30
N GLN A 274 2.41 2.20 -23.18
CA GLN A 274 1.03 2.68 -23.08
C GLN A 274 0.54 3.21 -24.42
N GLN A 275 -0.61 2.72 -24.89
CA GLN A 275 -1.29 3.31 -26.05
C GLN A 275 -2.13 4.51 -25.60
N LEU A 276 -1.88 5.66 -26.20
CA LEU A 276 -2.52 6.94 -25.93
C LEU A 276 -3.09 7.50 -27.23
N THR A 277 -4.15 8.31 -27.15
CA THR A 277 -4.65 9.09 -28.29
C THR A 277 -4.27 10.54 -28.07
N VAL A 278 -3.39 11.07 -28.91
CA VAL A 278 -2.95 12.48 -28.87
C VAL A 278 -3.36 13.13 -30.19
N ASN A 279 -4.16 14.19 -30.14
CA ASN A 279 -4.69 14.90 -31.32
C ASN A 279 -5.34 13.94 -32.36
N GLY A 280 -6.14 12.98 -31.88
CA GLY A 280 -6.84 11.99 -32.72
C GLY A 280 -5.96 10.87 -33.28
N ARG A 281 -4.64 10.87 -33.02
CA ARG A 281 -3.72 9.81 -33.45
C ARG A 281 -3.40 8.87 -32.29
N ARG A 282 -3.45 7.56 -32.55
CA ARG A 282 -2.95 6.56 -31.60
C ARG A 282 -1.42 6.60 -31.59
N VAL A 283 -0.85 6.86 -30.43
CA VAL A 283 0.59 6.87 -30.16
C VAL A 283 0.89 5.89 -29.03
N ARG A 284 2.12 5.40 -28.95
CA ARG A 284 2.56 4.46 -27.91
C ARG A 284 3.72 5.08 -27.14
N THR A 285 3.73 4.95 -25.82
CA THR A 285 4.88 5.37 -24.98
C THR A 285 6.01 4.35 -25.08
N CYS A 286 7.24 4.79 -24.86
CA CYS A 286 8.44 4.00 -25.11
C CYS A 286 9.10 3.54 -23.81
N PRO A 287 9.77 2.36 -23.80
CA PRO A 287 10.61 1.94 -22.69
C PRO A 287 11.62 3.03 -22.36
N PRO A 288 11.86 3.35 -21.09
CA PRO A 288 12.63 4.53 -20.71
C PRO A 288 14.03 4.47 -21.34
N ALA A 289 14.49 5.62 -21.83
CA ALA A 289 15.80 5.80 -22.39
C ALA A 289 16.30 7.18 -21.95
N MET A 290 17.55 7.26 -21.49
CA MET A 290 18.15 8.54 -21.14
C MET A 290 18.81 9.15 -22.37
N VAL A 291 18.55 10.43 -22.59
CA VAL A 291 19.09 11.24 -23.70
C VAL A 291 19.80 12.49 -23.18
N PHE A 292 19.83 12.68 -21.86
CA PHE A 292 20.32 13.91 -21.22
C PHE A 292 21.79 13.78 -20.82
N ALA A 293 22.66 14.50 -21.52
CA ALA A 293 24.06 14.69 -21.11
C ALA A 293 24.60 16.11 -21.37
N ALA A 294 23.91 16.90 -22.20
CA ALA A 294 24.10 18.34 -22.27
C ALA A 294 23.42 18.97 -21.05
N GLY A 295 24.20 19.49 -20.10
CA GLY A 295 23.69 20.21 -18.94
C GLY A 295 22.80 21.40 -19.30
N THR A 296 22.25 22.09 -18.30
CA THR A 296 21.41 23.28 -18.52
C THR A 296 22.27 24.54 -18.73
N PRO A 297 21.70 25.68 -19.18
CA PRO A 297 22.46 26.94 -19.26
C PRO A 297 23.08 27.37 -17.91
N THR A 298 22.56 26.85 -16.80
CA THR A 298 23.00 27.11 -15.43
C THR A 298 24.00 26.08 -14.89
N VAL A 299 24.22 24.94 -15.57
CA VAL A 299 25.14 23.87 -15.14
C VAL A 299 25.85 23.31 -16.37
N ARG A 300 27.18 23.52 -16.47
CA ARG A 300 27.98 23.00 -17.58
C ARG A 300 27.96 21.48 -17.61
N ALA A 301 27.79 20.93 -18.81
CA ALA A 301 27.96 19.50 -19.07
C ALA A 301 29.41 19.07 -18.75
N VAL A 302 29.59 17.89 -18.18
CA VAL A 302 30.92 17.34 -17.85
C VAL A 302 31.62 16.73 -19.09
N PHE A 303 30.88 16.61 -20.20
CA PHE A 303 31.33 16.13 -21.50
C PHE A 303 30.68 17.02 -22.57
N ASP A 304 31.34 17.26 -23.71
CA ASP A 304 31.01 18.26 -24.75
C ASP A 304 29.71 17.96 -25.55
N PHE A 305 28.62 17.71 -24.84
CA PHE A 305 27.29 17.48 -25.38
C PHE A 305 26.56 18.81 -25.56
N THR A 306 25.94 18.99 -26.73
CA THR A 306 25.10 20.14 -27.04
C THR A 306 23.62 19.82 -26.87
N GLN A 307 22.84 20.79 -26.40
CA GLN A 307 21.38 20.64 -26.30
C GLN A 307 20.77 20.61 -27.71
N GLY A 308 19.83 19.70 -27.95
CA GLY A 308 19.14 19.58 -29.24
C GLY A 308 19.83 18.71 -30.29
N ASP A 309 20.90 17.99 -29.94
CA ASP A 309 21.52 17.02 -30.83
C ASP A 309 20.57 15.85 -31.16
N THR A 310 20.29 15.67 -32.45
CA THR A 310 19.47 14.58 -33.01
C THR A 310 20.29 13.56 -33.78
N SER A 311 21.60 13.80 -33.95
CA SER A 311 22.50 12.99 -34.79
C SER A 311 23.32 11.96 -33.99
N GLY A 312 23.59 12.24 -32.71
CA GLY A 312 24.31 11.36 -31.80
C GLY A 312 25.81 11.23 -32.14
N ASN A 313 26.66 11.17 -31.11
CA ASN A 313 28.11 11.13 -31.29
C ASN A 313 28.63 9.67 -31.49
N PRO A 314 29.43 9.37 -32.54
CA PRO A 314 30.00 8.04 -32.80
C PRO A 314 30.77 7.41 -31.64
N PHE A 315 31.52 8.21 -30.88
CA PHE A 315 32.27 7.74 -29.71
C PHE A 315 31.32 7.27 -28.60
N TRP A 316 30.28 8.05 -28.29
CA TRP A 316 29.27 7.69 -27.30
C TRP A 316 28.36 6.56 -27.78
N ASN A 317 28.18 6.42 -29.10
CA ASN A 317 27.49 5.30 -29.70
C ASN A 317 28.22 3.96 -29.51
N LEU A 318 29.55 3.99 -29.35
CA LEU A 318 30.37 2.84 -29.01
C LEU A 318 30.29 2.54 -27.50
N VAL A 319 30.47 3.56 -26.65
CA VAL A 319 30.40 3.41 -25.18
C VAL A 319 29.03 2.88 -24.73
N ARG A 320 27.92 3.39 -25.29
CA ARG A 320 26.57 2.85 -25.03
C ARG A 320 26.42 1.38 -25.45
N GLY A 321 27.08 0.98 -26.54
CA GLY A 321 27.01 -0.37 -27.09
C GLY A 321 27.68 -1.41 -26.19
N ILE A 322 28.67 -0.97 -25.41
CA ILE A 322 29.37 -1.78 -24.40
C ILE A 322 28.53 -1.90 -23.12
N LEU A 323 27.82 -0.84 -22.70
CA LEU A 323 27.02 -0.84 -21.47
C LEU A 323 25.66 -1.53 -21.64
N SER A 324 24.88 -1.16 -22.66
CA SER A 324 23.60 -1.79 -23.00
C SER A 324 23.11 -1.26 -24.36
N LYS A 325 23.16 -2.11 -25.40
CA LYS A 325 22.77 -1.76 -26.76
C LYS A 325 21.24 -1.62 -26.88
N PRO A 326 20.68 -0.45 -27.25
CA PRO A 326 19.24 -0.31 -27.49
C PRO A 326 18.84 -1.13 -28.72
N ASN A 327 17.67 -1.79 -28.66
CA ASN A 327 17.13 -2.54 -29.78
C ASN A 327 16.47 -1.60 -30.81
N GLN A 328 16.21 -2.11 -32.02
CA GLN A 328 15.65 -1.30 -33.12
C GLN A 328 14.25 -0.75 -32.78
N GLU A 329 13.44 -1.49 -32.02
CA GLU A 329 12.12 -1.04 -31.56
C GLU A 329 12.24 0.20 -30.66
N GLN A 330 13.18 0.22 -29.72
CA GLN A 330 13.40 1.34 -28.81
C GLN A 330 13.94 2.58 -29.55
N ILE A 331 14.85 2.37 -30.50
CA ILE A 331 15.40 3.44 -31.35
C ILE A 331 14.27 4.09 -32.16
N ASN A 332 13.43 3.27 -32.80
CA ASN A 332 12.30 3.76 -33.58
C ASN A 332 11.28 4.50 -32.70
N CYS A 333 11.03 3.99 -31.50
CA CYS A 333 10.07 4.59 -30.57
C CYS A 333 10.55 5.96 -30.04
N HIS A 334 11.83 6.09 -29.69
CA HIS A 334 12.38 7.37 -29.18
C HIS A 334 12.73 8.37 -30.27
N SER A 335 12.64 8.00 -31.55
CA SER A 335 12.91 8.90 -32.67
C SER A 335 12.15 10.22 -32.54
N PRO A 336 12.79 11.39 -32.76
CA PRO A 336 14.15 11.60 -33.29
C PRO A 336 15.27 11.65 -32.24
N LYS A 337 15.02 11.23 -30.99
CA LYS A 337 15.97 11.38 -29.88
C LYS A 337 17.05 10.28 -29.88
N PRO A 338 18.36 10.62 -29.89
CA PRO A 338 19.42 9.63 -29.85
C PRO A 338 19.57 9.05 -28.43
N ILE A 339 19.39 7.73 -28.28
CA ILE A 339 19.50 7.05 -26.99
C ILE A 339 20.97 7.02 -26.53
N LEU A 340 21.24 7.60 -25.34
CA LEU A 340 22.55 7.57 -24.69
C LEU A 340 22.67 6.38 -23.74
N LEU A 341 21.66 6.13 -22.89
CA LEU A 341 21.61 4.97 -22.01
C LEU A 341 20.27 4.24 -22.15
N ASN A 342 20.35 2.93 -22.40
CA ASN A 342 19.21 2.03 -22.46
C ASN A 342 18.78 1.60 -21.03
N THR A 343 18.02 2.45 -20.36
CA THR A 343 17.57 2.20 -18.98
C THR A 343 16.37 1.26 -18.87
N GLY A 344 15.54 1.20 -19.91
CA GLY A 344 14.30 0.40 -19.92
C GLY A 344 14.48 -1.10 -20.10
N TYR A 345 15.54 -1.54 -20.77
CA TYR A 345 15.83 -2.98 -20.97
C TYR A 345 16.99 -3.50 -20.12
N ALA A 346 17.64 -2.64 -19.33
CA ALA A 346 18.67 -3.06 -18.38
C ALA A 346 18.10 -3.73 -17.10
N LEU A 347 16.77 -3.71 -16.90
CA LEU A 347 16.09 -4.23 -15.70
C LEU A 347 14.84 -5.06 -16.02
N ALA A 348 14.75 -5.64 -17.21
CA ALA A 348 13.57 -6.39 -17.63
C ALA A 348 13.84 -7.89 -17.65
N ASP A 349 13.86 -8.50 -16.47
CA ASP A 349 13.41 -9.89 -16.35
C ASP A 349 12.89 -10.13 -14.93
N ASN A 350 11.58 -10.29 -14.82
CA ASN A 350 10.94 -10.98 -13.70
C ASN A 350 9.63 -11.56 -14.21
N GLY A 351 9.73 -12.35 -15.29
CA GLY A 351 8.72 -13.33 -15.64
C GLY A 351 8.61 -14.32 -14.48
N MET A 352 7.53 -14.25 -13.71
CA MET A 352 7.23 -15.27 -12.71
C MET A 352 6.06 -16.12 -13.19
N THR A 353 6.38 -17.25 -13.81
CA THR A 353 5.49 -18.40 -13.96
C THR A 353 5.63 -19.28 -12.72
N GLY A 354 4.71 -19.11 -11.76
CA GLY A 354 4.65 -19.87 -10.51
C GLY A 354 3.56 -19.35 -9.56
N ALA A 355 3.20 -20.12 -8.53
CA ALA A 355 2.28 -19.66 -7.50
C ALA A 355 2.93 -18.53 -6.68
N LYS A 356 2.29 -17.35 -6.63
CA LYS A 356 2.76 -16.25 -5.79
C LYS A 356 2.04 -16.27 -4.44
N VAL A 357 2.81 -16.45 -3.37
CA VAL A 357 2.31 -16.38 -1.99
C VAL A 357 2.31 -14.91 -1.55
N VAL A 358 1.22 -14.50 -0.91
CA VAL A 358 1.05 -13.18 -0.30
C VAL A 358 0.62 -13.40 1.14
N LEU A 359 1.30 -12.74 2.08
CA LEU A 359 0.88 -12.70 3.47
C LEU A 359 -0.24 -11.69 3.62
N SER A 360 -1.35 -12.09 4.26
CA SER A 360 -2.45 -11.20 4.63
C SER A 360 -2.48 -11.11 6.15
N GLY A 361 -1.90 -10.02 6.68
CA GLY A 361 -1.85 -9.76 8.12
C GLY A 361 -3.25 -9.55 8.72
N VAL A 362 -3.35 -9.70 10.04
CA VAL A 362 -4.56 -9.36 10.83
C VAL A 362 -5.84 -9.99 10.25
N SER A 363 -5.79 -11.29 10.01
CA SER A 363 -6.84 -12.03 9.31
C SER A 363 -7.51 -13.08 10.20
N ASN A 364 -8.85 -13.16 10.13
CA ASN A 364 -9.78 -14.07 10.81
C ASN A 364 -9.83 -13.96 12.34
N LEU A 365 -8.67 -13.93 13.00
CA LEU A 365 -8.49 -13.84 14.42
C LEU A 365 -7.32 -12.88 14.69
N TYR A 366 -7.39 -12.17 15.80
CA TYR A 366 -6.26 -11.41 16.32
C TYR A 366 -5.62 -12.16 17.48
N SER A 367 -4.33 -12.46 17.34
CA SER A 367 -3.52 -13.16 18.33
C SER A 367 -2.25 -12.38 18.67
N SER A 368 -2.34 -11.05 18.66
CA SER A 368 -1.21 -10.14 18.91
C SER A 368 -0.11 -10.28 17.83
N TYR A 369 1.16 -10.26 18.22
CA TYR A 369 2.31 -10.24 17.30
C TYR A 369 2.95 -11.62 17.18
N VAL A 370 3.59 -11.87 16.03
CA VAL A 370 4.44 -13.03 15.78
C VAL A 370 5.80 -12.50 15.36
N THR A 371 6.85 -12.99 16.00
CA THR A 371 8.24 -12.61 15.74
C THR A 371 9.05 -13.84 15.34
N THR A 372 10.22 -13.63 14.76
CA THR A 372 11.22 -14.71 14.64
C THR A 372 11.70 -15.15 16.02
N PHE A 373 12.37 -16.30 16.09
CA PHE A 373 12.93 -16.79 17.34
C PHE A 373 13.98 -15.81 17.88
N GLU A 374 14.81 -15.27 17.00
CA GLU A 374 15.87 -14.31 17.30
C GLU A 374 15.31 -12.98 17.82
N GLU A 375 14.27 -12.43 17.17
CA GLU A 375 13.57 -11.23 17.63
C GLU A 375 12.91 -11.42 19.00
N TYR A 376 12.39 -12.62 19.28
CA TYR A 376 11.77 -12.94 20.56
C TYR A 376 12.78 -12.86 21.72
N GLN A 377 14.02 -13.33 21.51
CA GLN A 377 15.06 -13.32 22.56
C GLN A 377 15.43 -11.88 22.99
N VAL A 378 15.42 -10.93 22.04
CA VAL A 378 15.73 -9.51 22.33
C VAL A 378 14.71 -8.88 23.29
N SER A 379 13.49 -9.42 23.36
CA SER A 379 12.45 -8.95 24.30
C SER A 379 12.61 -9.52 25.72
N GLY A 380 13.37 -10.62 25.88
CA GLY A 380 13.59 -11.31 27.16
C GLY A 380 14.88 -10.93 27.87
N ASP A 381 15.92 -10.57 27.12
CA ASP A 381 17.22 -10.23 27.67
C ASP A 381 17.39 -8.72 27.84
N LYS A 382 17.62 -8.29 29.08
CA LYS A 382 18.48 -7.13 29.30
C LYS A 382 19.84 -7.49 28.71
N VAL A 383 20.06 -7.11 27.45
CA VAL A 383 21.39 -7.19 26.85
C VAL A 383 22.29 -6.31 27.71
N ASP A 384 23.06 -6.97 28.57
CA ASP A 384 24.15 -6.35 29.31
C ASP A 384 25.21 -5.98 28.28
N VAL A 385 25.18 -4.73 27.82
CA VAL A 385 26.14 -4.20 26.86
C VAL A 385 27.44 -3.89 27.61
N ASN A 386 28.10 -4.93 28.09
CA ASN A 386 29.51 -4.92 28.47
C ASN A 386 30.23 -5.98 27.65
N ASN A 387 30.49 -5.62 26.38
CA ASN A 387 31.73 -5.90 25.66
C ASN A 387 31.83 -5.03 24.40
#